data_AF-A0A7X4JND9-F1
#
_entry.id   AF-A0A7X4JND9-F1
#
_cell.length_a   1.000
_cell.length_b   1.000
_cell.length_c   1.000
_cell.angle_alpha   90.00
_cell.angle_beta   90.00
_cell.angle_gamma   90.00
#
_symmetry.space_group_name_H-M   'P 1'
#
loop_
_entity.id
_entity.type
_entity.pdbx_description
1 polymer ?
#
loop_
_entity_poly.entity_id
_entity_poly.type
_entity_poly.pdbx_seq_one_letter_code
_entity_poly.pdbx_strand_id
1 'polypeptide(L)'
;MGTGIEPLPREDYDIDVGLIFHLSKNDYSPIEVKKWVYEALHTGNRTVKYKRPCVRVQYHRAGEELYHVDLAIYAENPFNWDNRIYLAKGFPGSAPENQIWEPADPRGLIENFQRKFQGQDGNRDQFRRIIRYLKRWKDVNFSANGNARPTGIAITACAMNWFQIGTRYNISDGKNYYDDLTSLKNLAQAIINQFDWWTGRMSVCLPVSPRNNLFEKMSDKQMEIFKSRLEAFRDSLSQVELTVDTLTSCHILQEVFGGDFPTS
;
A
#
# COMPACT_ATOMS: atom_id res chain seq x y z
N MET A 1 1.96 3.20 9.67
CA MET A 1 0.50 3.32 9.39
C MET A 1 -0.36 2.26 10.09
N GLY A 2 0.18 1.07 10.42
CA GLY A 2 -0.60 0.04 11.14
C GLY A 2 -1.60 -0.71 10.24
N THR A 3 -1.31 -0.81 8.95
CA THR A 3 -2.15 -1.46 7.94
C THR A 3 -1.41 -2.57 7.20
N GLY A 4 -0.38 -3.15 7.82
CA GLY A 4 0.27 -4.35 7.32
C GLY A 4 -0.69 -5.55 7.34
N ILE A 5 -0.50 -6.48 6.42
CA ILE A 5 -1.25 -7.73 6.32
C ILE A 5 -0.24 -8.87 6.13
N GLU A 6 -0.64 -10.07 6.50
CA GLU A 6 0.13 -11.27 6.16
C GLU A 6 0.04 -11.51 4.66
N PRO A 7 1.13 -11.91 3.99
CA PRO A 7 1.12 -12.23 2.56
C PRO A 7 0.27 -13.47 2.27
N LEU A 8 0.04 -13.77 0.99
CA LEU A 8 -0.52 -15.05 0.57
C LEU A 8 0.55 -16.16 0.66
N PRO A 9 0.16 -17.44 0.70
CA PRO A 9 1.12 -18.53 0.61
C PRO A 9 2.03 -18.37 -0.61
N ARG A 10 3.35 -18.51 -0.40
CA ARG A 10 4.41 -18.31 -1.41
C ARG A 10 4.70 -16.85 -1.81
N GLU A 11 4.05 -15.87 -1.18
CA GLU A 11 4.51 -14.47 -1.21
C GLU A 11 5.30 -14.17 0.07
N ASP A 12 6.38 -13.41 -0.07
CA ASP A 12 7.21 -13.00 1.07
C ASP A 12 6.51 -11.94 1.93
N TYR A 13 6.78 -11.98 3.23
CA TYR A 13 6.43 -10.87 4.11
C TYR A 13 7.34 -9.67 3.79
N ASP A 14 6.73 -8.51 3.51
CA ASP A 14 7.43 -7.27 3.14
C ASP A 14 7.53 -6.32 4.35
N ILE A 15 8.75 -5.89 4.68
CA ILE A 15 9.04 -4.95 5.75
C ILE A 15 9.75 -3.72 5.17
N ASP A 16 9.04 -2.59 5.12
CA ASP A 16 9.62 -1.31 4.72
C ASP A 16 10.32 -0.60 5.90
N VAL A 17 11.60 -0.26 5.76
CA VAL A 17 12.39 0.51 6.75
C VAL A 17 13.00 1.73 6.10
N GLY A 18 12.78 2.92 6.70
CA GLY A 18 13.45 4.15 6.30
C GLY A 18 14.76 4.35 7.07
N LEU A 19 15.89 4.38 6.37
CA LEU A 19 17.18 4.79 6.91
C LEU A 19 17.38 6.28 6.65
N ILE A 20 17.45 7.07 7.72
CA ILE A 20 17.61 8.52 7.65
C ILE A 20 19.07 8.86 7.99
N PHE A 21 19.81 9.38 7.02
CA PHE A 21 21.19 9.78 7.18
C PHE A 21 21.30 11.30 7.38
N HIS A 22 22.11 11.69 8.36
CA HIS A 22 22.51 13.07 8.63
C HIS A 22 23.57 13.53 7.61
N LEU A 23 23.18 13.67 6.34
CA LEU A 23 24.06 14.07 5.24
C LEU A 23 23.34 14.99 4.25
N SER A 24 24.12 15.76 3.48
CA SER A 24 23.58 16.55 2.36
C SER A 24 23.53 15.74 1.08
N LYS A 25 22.46 15.90 0.30
CA LYS A 25 22.34 15.33 -1.05
C LYS A 25 23.41 15.82 -2.03
N ASN A 26 24.08 16.93 -1.71
CA ASN A 26 25.12 17.54 -2.54
C ASN A 26 26.51 16.97 -2.25
N ASP A 27 26.70 16.36 -1.07
CA ASP A 27 28.00 15.81 -0.65
C ASP A 27 28.20 14.39 -1.21
N TYR A 28 27.11 13.64 -1.39
CA TYR A 28 27.13 12.23 -1.78
C TYR A 28 26.08 11.91 -2.85
N SER A 29 26.45 11.08 -3.83
CA SER A 29 25.49 10.58 -4.81
C SER A 29 24.51 9.58 -4.17
N PRO A 30 23.28 9.43 -4.68
CA PRO A 30 22.33 8.47 -4.13
C PRO A 30 22.85 7.03 -4.25
N ILE A 31 23.67 6.73 -5.26
CA ILE A 31 24.26 5.39 -5.45
C ILE A 31 25.36 5.12 -4.44
N GLU A 32 26.16 6.12 -4.08
CA GLU A 32 27.22 5.99 -3.08
C GLU A 32 26.65 5.61 -1.72
N VAL A 33 25.63 6.31 -1.24
CA VAL A 33 24.98 5.99 0.04
C VAL A 33 24.31 4.62 -0.01
N LYS A 34 23.70 4.25 -1.14
CA LYS A 34 23.13 2.89 -1.33
C LYS A 34 24.21 1.81 -1.31
N LYS A 35 25.41 2.07 -1.80
CA LYS A 35 26.54 1.14 -1.72
C LYS A 35 26.96 0.90 -0.27
N TRP A 36 27.06 1.93 0.56
CA TRP A 36 27.38 1.76 1.98
C TRP A 36 26.40 0.82 2.68
N VAL A 37 25.10 1.02 2.45
CA VAL A 37 24.05 0.18 3.02
C VAL A 37 24.10 -1.24 2.46
N TYR A 38 24.30 -1.39 1.16
CA TYR A 38 24.47 -2.71 0.54
C TYR A 38 25.66 -3.46 1.15
N GLU A 39 26.84 -2.84 1.21
CA GLU A 39 28.07 -3.46 1.72
C GLU A 39 27.93 -3.86 3.19
N ALA A 40 27.31 -3.00 4.01
CA ALA A 40 27.03 -3.31 5.41
C ALA A 40 26.10 -4.53 5.59
N LEU A 41 25.14 -4.71 4.67
CA LEU A 41 24.14 -5.77 4.74
C LEU A 41 24.56 -7.05 4.01
N HIS A 42 25.48 -6.96 3.05
CA HIS A 42 25.94 -8.05 2.20
C HIS A 42 26.94 -8.95 2.93
N THR A 43 26.48 -9.51 4.04
CA THR A 43 27.25 -10.38 4.94
C THR A 43 26.43 -11.60 5.33
N GLY A 44 27.10 -12.73 5.59
CA GLY A 44 26.46 -13.97 6.04
C GLY A 44 25.56 -14.63 4.98
N ASN A 45 24.50 -15.30 5.43
CA ASN A 45 23.59 -16.07 4.57
C ASN A 45 22.35 -15.25 4.17
N ARG A 46 22.56 -14.06 3.58
CA ARG A 46 21.51 -13.13 3.16
C ARG A 46 21.68 -12.78 1.69
N THR A 47 20.58 -12.63 0.96
CA THR A 47 20.64 -12.12 -0.42
C THR A 47 20.30 -10.64 -0.41
N VAL A 48 21.27 -9.80 -0.73
CA VAL A 48 21.07 -8.34 -0.81
C VAL A 48 20.94 -7.94 -2.28
N LYS A 49 19.93 -7.15 -2.61
CA LYS A 49 19.67 -6.68 -3.98
C LYS A 49 19.42 -5.18 -3.98
N TYR A 50 20.05 -4.47 -4.90
CA TYR A 50 19.63 -3.11 -5.21
C TYR A 50 18.24 -3.14 -5.87
N LYS A 51 17.33 -2.33 -5.37
CA LYS A 51 16.09 -1.95 -6.06
C LYS A 51 16.18 -0.47 -6.41
N ARG A 52 15.35 0.04 -7.32
CA ARG A 52 15.37 1.49 -7.61
C ARG A 52 15.10 2.35 -6.37
N PRO A 53 14.06 2.12 -5.55
CA PRO A 53 13.75 2.97 -4.40
C PRO A 53 14.49 2.58 -3.09
N CYS A 54 15.09 1.40 -3.01
CA CYS A 54 15.61 0.86 -1.75
C CYS A 54 16.77 -0.14 -1.98
N VAL A 55 17.33 -0.64 -0.89
CA VAL A 55 18.18 -1.84 -0.85
C VAL A 55 17.35 -2.94 -0.18
N ARG A 56 17.11 -4.06 -0.88
CA ARG A 56 16.35 -5.21 -0.36
C ARG A 56 17.28 -6.22 0.27
N VAL A 57 16.94 -6.71 1.45
CA VAL A 57 17.59 -7.88 2.08
C VAL A 57 16.60 -9.02 2.19
N GLN A 58 16.90 -10.14 1.54
CA GLN A 58 16.15 -11.38 1.64
C GLN A 58 16.69 -12.24 2.77
N TYR A 59 15.81 -12.67 3.67
CA TYR A 59 16.12 -13.64 4.72
C TYR A 59 15.58 -15.02 4.34
N HIS A 60 16.38 -16.04 4.63
CA HIS A 60 16.12 -17.42 4.26
C HIS A 60 16.09 -18.34 5.48
N ARG A 61 15.25 -19.37 5.44
CA ARG A 61 15.25 -20.46 6.42
C ARG A 61 15.22 -21.79 5.68
N ALA A 62 16.19 -22.66 5.96
CA ALA A 62 16.33 -23.97 5.30
C ALA A 62 16.35 -23.90 3.75
N GLY A 63 16.87 -22.80 3.18
CA GLY A 63 16.94 -22.59 1.73
C GLY A 63 15.69 -21.96 1.10
N GLU A 64 14.64 -21.73 1.88
CA GLU A 64 13.41 -21.07 1.43
C GLU A 64 13.38 -19.59 1.84
N GLU A 65 12.85 -18.74 0.96
CA GLU A 65 12.59 -17.33 1.23
C GLU A 65 11.52 -17.20 2.33
N LEU A 66 11.83 -16.44 3.39
CA LEU A 66 10.94 -16.26 4.54
C LEU A 66 10.29 -14.86 4.53
N TYR A 67 11.11 -13.83 4.43
CA TYR A 67 10.68 -12.44 4.35
C TYR A 67 11.79 -11.57 3.76
N HIS A 68 11.42 -10.38 3.29
CA HIS A 68 12.38 -9.37 2.90
C HIS A 68 12.19 -8.06 3.66
N VAL A 69 13.31 -7.34 3.81
CA VAL A 69 13.32 -5.98 4.35
C VAL A 69 13.78 -5.05 3.25
N ASP A 70 12.95 -4.07 2.91
CA ASP A 70 13.25 -3.01 1.96
C ASP A 70 13.70 -1.75 2.69
N LEU A 71 14.99 -1.43 2.57
CA LEU A 71 15.61 -0.28 3.22
C LEU A 71 15.63 0.92 2.26
N ALA A 72 14.66 1.81 2.40
CA ALA A 72 14.61 3.10 1.73
C ALA A 72 15.59 4.07 2.39
N ILE A 73 16.41 4.76 1.60
CA ILE A 73 17.54 5.55 2.10
C ILE A 73 17.26 7.02 1.89
N TYR A 74 17.37 7.81 2.95
CA TYR A 74 17.01 9.21 2.97
C TYR A 74 18.18 10.10 3.40
N ALA A 75 18.35 11.24 2.73
CA ALA A 75 19.13 12.37 3.21
C ALA A 75 18.19 13.28 4.02
N GLU A 76 18.53 13.55 5.29
CA GLU A 76 17.65 14.28 6.20
C GLU A 76 17.74 15.80 6.05
N ASN A 77 16.64 16.48 6.37
CA ASN A 77 16.69 17.87 6.82
C ASN A 77 17.29 17.92 8.25
N PRO A 78 18.07 18.94 8.65
CA PRO A 78 18.36 20.20 7.96
C PRO A 78 19.64 20.17 7.10
N PHE A 79 20.26 19.01 6.87
CA PHE A 79 21.53 18.91 6.13
C PHE A 79 21.42 19.27 4.64
N ASN A 80 20.20 19.40 4.13
CA ASN A 80 19.90 19.95 2.81
C ASN A 80 19.53 21.44 2.94
N TRP A 81 20.14 22.29 2.10
CA TRP A 81 19.98 23.75 2.13
C TRP A 81 18.53 24.24 1.98
N ASP A 82 17.66 23.46 1.35
CA ASP A 82 16.25 23.75 1.16
C ASP A 82 15.36 23.17 2.27
N ASN A 83 15.97 22.61 3.33
CA ASN A 83 15.33 21.99 4.48
C ASN A 83 14.35 20.86 4.11
N ARG A 84 14.62 20.12 3.02
CA ARG A 84 13.81 18.96 2.59
C ARG A 84 14.51 17.63 2.86
N ILE A 85 13.69 16.57 2.94
CA ILE A 85 14.16 15.18 2.95
C ILE A 85 14.20 14.67 1.50
N TYR A 86 15.18 13.85 1.18
CA TYR A 86 15.35 13.27 -0.15
C TYR A 86 15.51 11.76 -0.09
N LEU A 87 14.81 11.02 -0.95
CA LEU A 87 14.94 9.57 -1.14
C LEU A 87 15.99 9.26 -2.21
N ALA A 88 16.94 8.39 -1.90
CA ALA A 88 17.90 7.87 -2.86
C ALA A 88 17.23 6.91 -3.84
N LYS A 89 17.24 7.25 -5.14
CA LYS A 89 16.76 6.39 -6.22
C LYS A 89 17.86 6.04 -7.21
N GLY A 90 17.75 4.83 -7.76
CA GLY A 90 18.71 4.26 -8.71
C GLY A 90 19.50 3.10 -8.11
N PHE A 91 20.37 2.51 -8.92
CA PHE A 91 21.30 1.44 -8.55
C PHE A 91 22.54 1.48 -9.46
N PRO A 92 23.65 0.81 -9.10
CA PRO A 92 24.84 0.74 -9.95
C PRO A 92 24.48 0.29 -11.39
N GLY A 93 24.89 1.06 -12.39
CA GLY A 93 24.56 0.81 -13.80
C GLY A 93 23.24 1.43 -14.29
N SER A 94 22.46 2.10 -13.42
CA SER A 94 21.34 2.95 -13.86
C SER A 94 21.84 4.09 -14.74
N ALA A 95 21.03 4.52 -15.72
CA ALA A 95 21.31 5.75 -16.47
C ALA A 95 21.36 6.97 -15.51
N PRO A 96 22.17 8.02 -15.79
CA PRO A 96 22.36 9.16 -14.88
C PRO A 96 21.06 9.83 -14.41
N GLU A 97 20.08 9.98 -15.30
CA GLU A 97 18.76 10.55 -15.03
C GLU A 97 17.91 9.70 -14.05
N ASN A 98 18.31 8.45 -13.81
CA ASN A 98 17.67 7.54 -12.86
C ASN A 98 18.41 7.44 -11.53
N GLN A 99 19.58 8.08 -11.39
CA GLN A 99 20.37 8.15 -10.17
C GLN A 99 20.10 9.48 -9.47
N ILE A 100 18.95 9.58 -8.79
CA ILE A 100 18.45 10.85 -8.26
C ILE A 100 18.22 10.81 -6.76
N TRP A 101 18.42 11.97 -6.14
CA TRP A 101 17.82 12.31 -4.86
C TRP A 101 16.43 12.89 -5.15
N GLU A 102 15.38 12.11 -4.92
CA GLU A 102 14.00 12.56 -5.14
C GLU A 102 13.45 13.24 -3.87
N PRO A 103 12.88 14.45 -3.94
CA PRO A 103 12.18 15.04 -2.81
C PRO A 103 11.12 14.09 -2.24
N ALA A 104 11.14 13.89 -0.92
CA ALA A 104 10.23 12.98 -0.24
C ALA A 104 9.81 13.54 1.12
N ASP A 105 8.66 13.09 1.62
CA ASP A 105 8.19 13.44 2.97
C ASP A 105 7.54 12.22 3.65
N PRO A 106 8.33 11.20 4.03
CA PRO A 106 7.79 10.00 4.66
C PRO A 106 7.15 10.29 6.03
N ARG A 107 7.67 11.27 6.78
CA ARG A 107 7.13 11.68 8.09
C ARG A 107 5.78 12.35 7.93
N GLY A 108 5.68 13.35 7.06
CA GLY A 108 4.42 14.02 6.76
C GLY A 108 3.36 13.07 6.21
N LEU A 109 3.73 12.05 5.42
CA LEU A 109 2.78 11.03 4.98
C LEU A 109 2.18 10.24 6.16
N ILE A 110 3.02 9.83 7.12
CA ILE A 110 2.57 9.10 8.32
C ILE A 110 1.68 10.01 9.19
N GLU A 111 2.07 11.26 9.38
CA GLU A 111 1.30 12.24 10.15
C GLU A 111 -0.06 12.52 9.50
N ASN A 112 -0.11 12.71 8.19
CA ASN A 112 -1.37 12.89 7.46
C ASN A 112 -2.29 11.67 7.63
N PHE A 113 -1.73 10.45 7.61
CA PHE A 113 -2.49 9.24 7.87
C PHE A 113 -3.01 9.18 9.32
N GLN A 114 -2.17 9.49 10.30
CA GLN A 114 -2.52 9.44 11.73
C GLN A 114 -3.53 10.50 12.14
N ARG A 115 -3.50 11.68 11.49
CA ARG A 115 -4.46 12.77 11.74
C ARG A 115 -5.88 12.41 11.33
N LYS A 116 -6.04 11.52 10.35
CA LYS A 116 -7.36 11.03 9.93
C LYS A 116 -7.98 10.22 11.07
N PHE A 117 -9.10 10.72 11.60
CA PHE A 117 -9.80 10.19 12.78
C PHE A 117 -9.01 10.27 14.09
N GLN A 118 -8.12 11.25 14.23
CA GLN A 118 -7.47 11.53 15.52
C GLN A 118 -8.53 11.79 16.61
N GLY A 119 -8.39 11.12 17.76
CA GLY A 119 -9.34 11.18 18.87
C GLY A 119 -10.64 10.38 18.66
N GLN A 120 -10.79 9.66 17.54
CA GLN A 120 -11.98 8.86 17.22
C GLN A 120 -11.57 7.40 17.02
N ASP A 121 -11.25 6.71 18.12
CA ASP A 121 -10.57 5.41 18.07
C ASP A 121 -11.35 4.34 17.30
N GLY A 122 -12.67 4.24 17.46
CA GLY A 122 -13.50 3.31 16.68
C GLY A 122 -13.47 3.59 15.18
N ASN A 123 -13.54 4.87 14.78
CA ASN A 123 -13.49 5.29 13.37
C ASN A 123 -12.12 4.97 12.75
N ARG A 124 -11.06 5.23 13.52
CA ARG A 124 -9.68 4.95 13.16
C ARG A 124 -9.43 3.45 13.01
N ASP A 125 -10.03 2.62 13.84
CA ASP A 125 -9.87 1.18 13.80
C ASP A 125 -10.64 0.56 12.62
N GLN A 126 -11.88 1.00 12.37
CA GLN A 126 -12.61 0.62 11.16
C GLN A 126 -11.82 1.02 9.90
N PHE A 127 -11.33 2.26 9.83
CA PHE A 127 -10.52 2.75 8.71
C PHE A 127 -9.32 1.84 8.41
N ARG A 128 -8.58 1.42 9.44
CA ARG A 128 -7.44 0.50 9.28
C ARG A 128 -7.87 -0.89 8.84
N ARG A 129 -8.96 -1.45 9.38
CA ARG A 129 -9.49 -2.76 8.96
C ARG A 129 -9.88 -2.75 7.48
N ILE A 130 -10.62 -1.74 7.04
CA ILE A 130 -11.03 -1.61 5.63
C ILE A 130 -9.84 -1.53 4.68
N ILE A 131 -8.77 -0.79 5.04
CA ILE A 131 -7.54 -0.78 4.24
C ILE A 131 -6.91 -2.17 4.18
N ARG A 132 -6.87 -2.92 5.29
CA ARG A 132 -6.31 -4.29 5.31
C ARG A 132 -7.13 -5.23 4.44
N TYR A 133 -8.46 -5.16 4.47
CA TYR A 133 -9.32 -5.98 3.60
C TYR A 133 -9.07 -5.67 2.13
N LEU A 134 -9.02 -4.39 1.75
CA LEU A 134 -8.76 -4.00 0.37
C LEU A 134 -7.33 -4.39 -0.09
N LYS A 135 -6.35 -4.38 0.82
CA LYS A 135 -5.01 -4.91 0.58
C LYS A 135 -5.02 -6.44 0.36
N ARG A 136 -5.76 -7.20 1.17
CA ARG A 136 -5.89 -8.65 0.99
C ARG A 136 -6.57 -8.97 -0.35
N TRP A 137 -7.65 -8.27 -0.67
CA TRP A 137 -8.36 -8.40 -1.93
C TRP A 137 -7.42 -8.22 -3.13
N LYS A 138 -6.59 -7.17 -3.17
CA LYS A 138 -5.66 -6.98 -4.30
C LYS A 138 -4.60 -8.08 -4.41
N ASP A 139 -4.19 -8.70 -3.30
CA ASP A 139 -3.17 -9.75 -3.34
C ASP A 139 -3.75 -11.03 -3.92
N VAL A 140 -5.01 -11.34 -3.60
CA VAL A 140 -5.75 -12.49 -4.17
C VAL A 140 -6.08 -12.28 -5.64
N ASN A 141 -6.49 -11.06 -6.00
CA ASN A 141 -7.11 -10.81 -7.30
C ASN A 141 -6.15 -10.29 -8.37
N PHE A 142 -4.87 -10.10 -8.06
CA PHE A 142 -3.87 -9.62 -9.02
C PHE A 142 -2.58 -10.41 -8.92
N SER A 143 -1.82 -10.50 -10.01
CA SER A 143 -0.46 -11.06 -9.98
C SER A 143 0.47 -10.14 -9.19
N ALA A 144 1.40 -10.72 -8.42
CA ALA A 144 2.44 -9.98 -7.71
C ALA A 144 3.46 -9.34 -8.68
N ASN A 145 3.48 -9.79 -9.93
CA ASN A 145 4.43 -9.35 -10.93
C ASN A 145 3.88 -8.18 -11.76
N GLY A 146 4.76 -7.20 -12.03
CA GLY A 146 4.46 -6.05 -12.88
C GLY A 146 3.72 -4.92 -12.16
N ASN A 147 3.08 -4.04 -12.94
CA ASN A 147 2.42 -2.83 -12.41
C ASN A 147 0.89 -2.94 -12.32
N ALA A 148 0.31 -4.10 -12.68
CA ALA A 148 -1.14 -4.27 -12.73
C ALA A 148 -1.79 -4.31 -11.32
N ARG A 149 -1.07 -4.83 -10.32
CA ARG A 149 -1.53 -4.84 -8.92
C ARG A 149 -1.34 -3.43 -8.34
N PRO A 150 -2.40 -2.77 -7.82
CA PRO A 150 -2.25 -1.48 -7.16
C PRO A 150 -1.34 -1.63 -5.93
N THR A 151 -0.46 -0.65 -5.69
CA THR A 151 0.45 -0.69 -4.55
C THR A 151 -0.30 -0.51 -3.22
N GLY A 152 0.28 -0.99 -2.12
CA GLY A 152 -0.31 -0.80 -0.79
C GLY A 152 -0.51 0.67 -0.42
N ILE A 153 0.39 1.56 -0.88
CA ILE A 153 0.25 3.01 -0.68
C ILE A 153 -0.85 3.61 -1.57
N ALA A 154 -1.04 3.12 -2.81
CA ALA A 154 -2.15 3.55 -3.67
C ALA A 154 -3.50 3.24 -3.02
N ILE A 155 -3.68 2.01 -2.53
CA ILE A 155 -4.88 1.61 -1.77
C ILE A 155 -5.10 2.50 -0.54
N THR A 156 -4.03 2.78 0.20
CA THR A 156 -4.09 3.63 1.40
C THR A 156 -4.48 5.06 1.05
N ALA A 157 -3.93 5.63 -0.04
CA ALA A 157 -4.26 6.98 -0.50
C ALA A 157 -5.72 7.09 -0.96
N CYS A 158 -6.24 6.08 -1.69
CA CYS A 158 -7.66 6.01 -2.03
C CYS A 158 -8.55 6.07 -0.78
N ALA A 159 -8.23 5.25 0.23
CA ALA A 159 -8.97 5.26 1.49
C ALA A 159 -8.82 6.60 2.24
N MET A 160 -7.65 7.21 2.24
CA MET A 160 -7.45 8.55 2.84
C MET A 160 -8.36 9.61 2.20
N ASN A 161 -8.61 9.52 0.90
CA ASN A 161 -9.45 10.48 0.18
C ASN A 161 -10.95 10.20 0.33
N TRP A 162 -11.36 8.93 0.26
CA TRP A 162 -12.76 8.59 -0.01
C TRP A 162 -13.43 7.65 0.98
N PHE A 163 -12.71 7.18 2.01
CA PHE A 163 -13.31 6.35 3.04
C PHE A 163 -14.36 7.11 3.86
N GLN A 164 -15.48 6.45 4.10
CA GLN A 164 -16.58 6.90 4.96
C GLN A 164 -16.89 5.84 6.02
N ILE A 165 -17.27 6.32 7.20
CA ILE A 165 -17.65 5.48 8.34
C ILE A 165 -18.99 4.80 8.04
N GLY A 166 -19.01 3.49 8.19
CA GLY A 166 -20.18 2.64 8.01
C GLY A 166 -20.67 2.18 9.37
N THR A 167 -21.94 2.45 9.65
CA THR A 167 -22.59 2.00 10.88
C THR A 167 -23.96 1.42 10.59
N ARG A 168 -24.37 0.45 11.40
CA ARG A 168 -25.71 -0.12 11.40
C ARG A 168 -26.38 0.13 12.74
N TYR A 169 -27.61 0.63 12.72
CA TYR A 169 -28.42 0.82 13.90
C TYR A 169 -29.05 -0.51 14.34
N ASN A 170 -28.88 -0.89 15.60
CA ASN A 170 -29.56 -2.01 16.22
C ASN A 170 -30.75 -1.50 17.04
N ILE A 171 -31.96 -1.85 16.61
CA ILE A 171 -33.20 -1.41 17.25
C ILE A 171 -33.34 -1.99 18.67
N SER A 172 -32.79 -3.19 18.91
CA SER A 172 -32.99 -3.93 20.17
C SER A 172 -32.32 -3.26 21.37
N ASP A 173 -31.17 -2.61 21.15
CA ASP A 173 -30.41 -1.90 22.19
C ASP A 173 -30.29 -0.39 21.94
N GLY A 174 -30.85 0.10 20.83
CA GLY A 174 -30.87 1.49 20.44
C GLY A 174 -29.51 2.08 20.06
N LYS A 175 -28.51 1.26 19.70
CA LYS A 175 -27.13 1.70 19.44
C LYS A 175 -26.71 1.51 17.98
N ASN A 176 -25.71 2.29 17.56
CA ASN A 176 -25.02 2.10 16.29
C ASN A 176 -23.77 1.24 16.48
N TYR A 177 -23.60 0.26 15.60
CA TYR A 177 -22.42 -0.60 15.53
C TYR A 177 -21.67 -0.34 14.23
N TYR A 178 -20.34 -0.45 14.27
CA TYR A 178 -19.53 -0.37 13.06
C TYR A 178 -19.86 -1.51 12.11
N ASP A 179 -20.09 -1.16 10.84
CA ASP A 179 -20.41 -2.08 9.76
C ASP A 179 -19.30 -2.02 8.71
N ASP A 180 -18.38 -2.97 8.79
CA ASP A 180 -17.23 -3.05 7.90
C ASP A 180 -17.63 -3.42 6.46
N LEU A 181 -18.66 -4.24 6.26
CA LEU A 181 -19.14 -4.63 4.93
C LEU A 181 -19.65 -3.40 4.18
N THR A 182 -20.50 -2.61 4.85
CA THR A 182 -21.02 -1.35 4.32
C THR A 182 -19.89 -0.38 3.98
N SER A 183 -18.96 -0.15 4.92
CA SER A 183 -17.81 0.73 4.68
C SER A 183 -16.94 0.29 3.50
N LEU A 184 -16.68 -1.01 3.38
CA LEU A 184 -15.83 -1.55 2.33
C LEU A 184 -16.48 -1.43 0.95
N LYS A 185 -17.78 -1.76 0.86
CA LYS A 185 -18.58 -1.58 -0.36
C LYS A 185 -18.63 -0.11 -0.78
N ASN A 186 -18.89 0.80 0.16
CA ASN A 186 -18.95 2.23 -0.11
C ASN A 186 -17.59 2.78 -0.55
N LEU A 187 -16.48 2.33 0.06
CA LEU A 187 -15.15 2.70 -0.39
C LEU A 187 -14.85 2.19 -1.81
N ALA A 188 -15.19 0.92 -2.12
CA ALA A 188 -15.02 0.36 -3.46
C ALA A 188 -15.80 1.18 -4.49
N GLN A 189 -17.07 1.48 -4.21
CA GLN A 189 -17.89 2.35 -5.06
C GLN A 189 -17.29 3.75 -5.22
N ALA A 190 -16.82 4.35 -4.12
CA ALA A 190 -16.24 5.68 -4.15
C ALA A 190 -14.97 5.73 -5.02
N ILE A 191 -14.15 4.67 -5.01
CA ILE A 191 -12.98 4.53 -5.90
C ILE A 191 -13.40 4.34 -7.36
N ILE A 192 -14.41 3.49 -7.65
CA ILE A 192 -14.93 3.28 -9.01
C ILE A 192 -15.40 4.61 -9.63
N ASN A 193 -16.01 5.48 -8.83
CA ASN A 193 -16.49 6.79 -9.27
C ASN A 193 -15.38 7.78 -9.65
N GLN A 194 -14.11 7.45 -9.42
CA GLN A 194 -12.94 8.32 -9.72
C GLN A 194 -12.28 7.96 -11.04
N PHE A 195 -12.73 6.90 -11.70
CA PHE A 195 -12.31 6.60 -13.06
C PHE A 195 -13.00 7.57 -14.01
N ASP A 196 -12.20 8.34 -14.72
CA ASP A 196 -12.66 9.27 -15.74
C ASP A 196 -13.42 8.51 -16.84
N TRP A 197 -14.59 9.02 -17.23
CA TRP A 197 -15.46 8.33 -18.19
C TRP A 197 -14.89 8.29 -19.61
N TRP A 198 -14.06 9.25 -20.00
CA TRP A 198 -13.53 9.37 -21.36
C TRP A 198 -12.26 8.55 -21.54
N THR A 199 -11.35 8.66 -20.58
CA THR A 199 -10.04 8.02 -20.62
C THR A 199 -10.02 6.66 -19.95
N GLY A 200 -11.00 6.37 -19.09
CA GLY A 200 -11.00 5.17 -18.26
C GLY A 200 -9.88 5.17 -17.21
N ARG A 201 -9.24 6.31 -16.95
CA ARG A 201 -8.12 6.43 -16.01
C ARG A 201 -8.52 7.05 -14.69
N MET A 202 -7.88 6.60 -13.63
CA MET A 202 -7.92 7.25 -12.32
C MET A 202 -6.53 7.82 -12.00
N SER A 203 -6.52 8.94 -11.26
CA SER A 203 -5.31 9.57 -10.74
C SER A 203 -5.44 9.82 -9.26
N VAL A 204 -4.45 9.38 -8.48
CA VAL A 204 -4.37 9.65 -7.04
C VAL A 204 -2.94 10.05 -6.72
N CYS A 205 -2.75 11.30 -6.31
CA CYS A 205 -1.44 11.80 -5.93
C CYS A 205 -1.18 11.59 -4.43
N LEU A 206 0.10 11.44 -4.08
CA LEU A 206 0.50 11.54 -2.67
C LEU A 206 0.10 12.91 -2.09
N PRO A 207 -0.37 12.97 -0.82
CA PRO A 207 -0.71 14.24 -0.18
C PRO A 207 0.55 15.09 0.17
N VAL A 208 1.72 14.48 0.09
CA VAL A 208 3.02 15.07 0.43
C VAL A 208 4.03 14.86 -0.70
N SER A 209 5.22 15.46 -0.58
CA SER A 209 6.28 15.33 -1.60
C SER A 209 6.61 13.85 -1.88
N PRO A 210 6.74 13.43 -3.16
CA PRO A 210 6.81 14.26 -4.38
C PRO A 210 5.46 14.59 -5.04
N ARG A 211 4.32 14.22 -4.46
CA ARG A 211 2.97 14.40 -5.05
C ARG A 211 2.77 13.72 -6.41
N ASN A 212 3.54 12.68 -6.70
CA ASN A 212 3.39 11.92 -7.93
C ASN A 212 2.08 11.11 -7.94
N ASN A 213 1.59 10.78 -9.13
CA ASN A 213 0.40 9.95 -9.30
C ASN A 213 0.76 8.47 -9.05
N LEU A 214 0.09 7.86 -8.07
CA LEU A 214 0.33 6.48 -7.64
C LEU A 214 -0.09 5.42 -8.67
N PHE A 215 -0.88 5.81 -9.68
CA PHE A 215 -1.33 4.95 -10.77
C PHE A 215 -0.63 5.25 -12.12
N GLU A 216 0.38 6.12 -12.14
CA GLU A 216 1.05 6.56 -13.38
C GLU A 216 1.69 5.42 -14.17
N LYS A 217 2.13 4.34 -13.50
CA LYS A 217 2.81 3.20 -14.12
C LYS A 217 1.88 2.14 -14.69
N MET A 218 0.57 2.24 -14.44
CA MET A 218 -0.41 1.35 -15.03
C MET A 218 -0.68 1.76 -16.47
N SER A 219 -0.51 0.83 -17.40
CA SER A 219 -0.99 0.99 -18.77
C SER A 219 -2.52 1.10 -18.81
N ASP A 220 -3.07 1.59 -19.92
CA ASP A 220 -4.54 1.70 -20.06
C ASP A 220 -5.22 0.35 -19.89
N LYS A 221 -4.64 -0.72 -20.44
CA LYS A 221 -5.20 -2.08 -20.26
C LYS A 221 -5.14 -2.55 -18.81
N GLN A 222 -4.07 -2.23 -18.08
CA GLN A 222 -3.96 -2.56 -16.66
C GLN A 222 -4.99 -1.78 -15.82
N MET A 223 -5.22 -0.51 -16.16
CA MET A 223 -6.22 0.34 -15.52
C MET A 223 -7.65 -0.17 -15.77
N GLU A 224 -7.96 -0.59 -16.99
CA GLU A 224 -9.24 -1.22 -17.33
C GLU A 224 -9.48 -2.51 -16.51
N ILE A 225 -8.47 -3.38 -16.42
CA ILE A 225 -8.53 -4.60 -15.60
C ILE A 225 -8.71 -4.26 -14.13
N PHE A 226 -8.01 -3.23 -13.64
CA PHE A 226 -8.16 -2.78 -12.25
C PHE A 226 -9.58 -2.31 -11.97
N LYS A 227 -10.17 -1.49 -12.84
CA LYS A 227 -11.56 -1.04 -12.74
C LYS A 227 -12.53 -2.22 -12.74
N SER A 228 -12.43 -3.12 -13.72
CA SER A 228 -13.33 -4.26 -13.86
C SER A 228 -13.30 -5.19 -12.65
N ARG A 229 -12.10 -5.46 -12.09
CA ARG A 229 -11.98 -6.26 -10.86
C ARG A 229 -12.56 -5.54 -9.65
N LEU A 230 -12.40 -4.23 -9.56
CA LEU A 230 -12.96 -3.44 -8.48
C LEU A 230 -14.50 -3.37 -8.54
N GLU A 231 -15.08 -3.31 -9.74
CA GLU A 231 -16.53 -3.42 -9.97
C GLU A 231 -17.05 -4.79 -9.52
N ALA A 232 -16.39 -5.88 -9.97
CA ALA A 232 -16.73 -7.24 -9.53
C ALA A 232 -16.63 -7.39 -8.00
N PHE A 233 -15.60 -6.82 -7.38
CA PHE A 233 -15.46 -6.79 -5.92
C PHE A 233 -16.64 -6.10 -5.23
N ARG A 234 -17.03 -4.90 -5.68
CA ARG A 234 -18.18 -4.15 -5.17
C ARG A 234 -19.48 -4.96 -5.34
N ASP A 235 -19.63 -5.65 -6.46
CA ASP A 235 -20.80 -6.49 -6.76
C ASP A 235 -20.87 -7.69 -5.80
N SER A 236 -19.76 -8.39 -5.56
CA SER A 236 -19.70 -9.49 -4.58
C SER A 236 -20.07 -9.02 -3.16
N LEU A 237 -19.58 -7.85 -2.72
CA LEU A 237 -19.96 -7.28 -1.42
C LEU A 237 -21.45 -6.92 -1.35
N SER A 238 -22.02 -6.45 -2.46
CA SER A 238 -23.45 -6.13 -2.55
C SER A 238 -24.31 -7.40 -2.53
N GLN A 239 -23.83 -8.48 -3.16
CA GLN A 239 -24.48 -9.78 -3.10
C GLN A 239 -24.49 -10.33 -1.66
N VAL A 240 -23.37 -10.22 -0.94
CA VAL A 240 -23.27 -10.64 0.47
C VAL A 240 -24.25 -9.89 1.35
N GLU A 241 -24.39 -8.57 1.18
CA GLU A 241 -25.33 -7.76 1.95
C GLU A 241 -26.79 -8.19 1.76
N LEU A 242 -27.15 -8.67 0.56
CA LEU A 242 -28.48 -9.15 0.21
C LEU A 242 -28.72 -10.63 0.56
N THR A 243 -27.65 -11.38 0.85
CA THR A 243 -27.72 -12.82 1.10
C THR A 243 -28.05 -13.09 2.57
N VAL A 244 -29.17 -13.78 2.80
CA VAL A 244 -29.64 -14.12 4.15
C VAL A 244 -28.83 -15.28 4.76
N ASP A 245 -28.43 -16.24 3.93
CA ASP A 245 -27.70 -17.42 4.37
C ASP A 245 -26.22 -17.11 4.64
N THR A 246 -25.79 -17.32 5.89
CA THR A 246 -24.43 -17.00 6.31
C THR A 246 -23.37 -17.85 5.61
N LEU A 247 -23.65 -19.14 5.35
CA LEU A 247 -22.70 -20.02 4.67
C LEU A 247 -22.45 -19.57 3.23
N THR A 248 -23.52 -19.22 2.50
CA THR A 248 -23.43 -18.65 1.15
C THR A 248 -22.63 -17.35 1.15
N SER A 249 -22.89 -16.46 2.11
CA SER A 249 -22.11 -15.22 2.29
C SER A 249 -20.63 -15.49 2.55
N CYS A 250 -20.30 -16.46 3.40
CA CYS A 250 -18.91 -16.88 3.66
C CYS A 250 -18.22 -17.39 2.41
N HIS A 251 -18.89 -18.21 1.59
CA HIS A 251 -18.33 -18.71 0.33
C HIS A 251 -18.03 -17.57 -0.66
N ILE A 252 -18.94 -16.60 -0.83
CA ILE A 252 -18.70 -15.43 -1.69
C ILE A 252 -17.48 -14.64 -1.19
N LEU A 253 -17.38 -14.41 0.13
CA LEU A 253 -16.26 -13.67 0.71
C LEU A 253 -14.93 -14.44 0.61
N GLN A 254 -14.96 -15.78 0.59
CA GLN A 254 -13.78 -16.61 0.38
C GLN A 254 -13.25 -16.50 -1.06
N GLU A 255 -14.12 -16.39 -2.07
CA GLU A 255 -13.68 -16.10 -3.44
C GLU A 255 -13.01 -14.72 -3.53
N VAL A 256 -13.51 -13.75 -2.76
CA VAL A 256 -13.01 -12.37 -2.74
C VAL A 256 -11.67 -12.23 -2.00
N PHE A 257 -11.54 -12.85 -0.83
CA PHE A 257 -10.40 -12.68 0.09
C PHE A 257 -9.45 -13.88 0.15
N GLY A 258 -9.74 -14.95 -0.59
CA GLY A 258 -8.94 -16.16 -0.63
C GLY A 258 -9.30 -17.17 0.46
N GLY A 259 -8.64 -18.32 0.41
CA GLY A 259 -8.95 -19.50 1.24
C GLY A 259 -8.80 -19.29 2.76
N ASP A 260 -8.08 -18.26 3.20
CA ASP A 260 -7.93 -17.91 4.62
C ASP A 260 -9.22 -17.30 5.21
N PHE A 261 -10.18 -16.89 4.38
CA PHE A 261 -11.46 -16.40 4.85
C PHE A 261 -12.31 -17.56 5.40
N PRO A 262 -12.91 -17.44 6.60
CA PRO A 262 -13.71 -18.51 7.21
C PRO A 262 -14.90 -18.95 6.36
N THR A 263 -15.18 -20.24 6.35
CA THR A 263 -16.32 -20.84 5.62
C THR A 263 -17.61 -20.92 6.44
N SER A 264 -17.57 -20.57 7.73
CA SER A 264 -18.69 -20.62 8.68
C SER A 264 -18.40 -19.77 9.90
#